data_AF-A0A7Y2P365-F1
#
_entry.id   AF-A0A7Y2P365-F1
#
_cell.length_a   1.000
_cell.length_b   1.000
_cell.length_c   1.000
_cell.angle_alpha   90.00
_cell.angle_beta   90.00
_cell.angle_gamma   90.00
#
_symmetry.space_group_name_H-M   'P 1'
#
loop_
_entity.id
_entity.type
_entity.pdbx_description
1 polymer ?
#
loop_
_entity_poly.entity_id
_entity_poly.type
_entity_poly.pdbx_seq_one_letter_code
_entity_poly.pdbx_strand_id
1 'polypeptide(L)'
;YLWWTPSNEFTNIALFFFNNIPGFTQTAFFDIQKLYVEYDFWIIFTAGFTPLPYKVITISSGAFNINLVMFLIASIISRGARFFLVAGLIWKFGPQIKSFIDKYFNWLAIAFTILLIGGFVAIKYIL
;
A
#
# COMPACT_ATOMS: atom_id res chain seq x y z
N TYR A 1 -6.11 -13.07 -17.51
CA TYR A 1 -5.65 -12.59 -16.20
C TYR A 1 -6.18 -13.51 -15.12
N LEU A 2 -5.62 -13.52 -13.89
CA LEU A 2 -6.08 -14.44 -12.85
C LEU A 2 -7.52 -14.14 -12.38
N TRP A 3 -7.88 -12.85 -12.38
CA TRP A 3 -9.18 -12.32 -11.95
C TRP A 3 -10.17 -12.09 -13.10
N TRP A 4 -9.66 -11.86 -14.31
CA TRP A 4 -10.46 -11.49 -15.49
C TRP A 4 -10.20 -12.41 -16.68
N THR A 5 -11.29 -12.78 -17.36
CA THR A 5 -11.25 -13.40 -18.69
C THR A 5 -10.99 -12.33 -19.77
N PRO A 6 -10.54 -12.72 -20.98
CA PRO A 6 -10.46 -11.80 -22.12
C PRO A 6 -11.81 -11.19 -22.53
N SER A 7 -12.92 -11.83 -22.16
CA SER A 7 -14.29 -11.33 -22.37
C SER A 7 -14.77 -10.35 -21.28
N ASN A 8 -13.89 -9.93 -20.37
CA ASN A 8 -14.19 -9.01 -19.27
C ASN A 8 -15.19 -9.57 -18.24
N GLU A 9 -15.24 -10.90 -18.10
CA GLU A 9 -16.00 -11.62 -17.07
C GLU A 9 -15.08 -12.09 -15.94
N PHE A 10 -15.65 -12.35 -14.77
CA PHE A 10 -14.91 -12.91 -13.65
C PHE A 10 -14.52 -14.36 -13.92
N THR A 11 -13.28 -14.72 -13.60
CA THR A 11 -12.83 -16.11 -13.70
C THR A 11 -13.48 -16.97 -12.62
N ASN A 12 -13.48 -18.29 -12.81
CA ASN A 12 -13.90 -19.26 -11.78
C ASN A 12 -13.13 -19.10 -10.46
N ILE A 13 -11.89 -18.64 -10.53
CA ILE A 13 -11.08 -18.31 -9.35
C ILE A 13 -11.69 -17.11 -8.63
N ALA A 14 -11.97 -16.01 -9.33
CA ALA A 14 -12.60 -14.83 -8.74
C ALA A 14 -13.97 -15.18 -8.10
N LEU A 15 -14.78 -15.98 -8.80
CA LEU A 15 -16.07 -16.46 -8.28
C LEU A 15 -15.91 -17.34 -7.03
N PHE A 16 -14.89 -18.20 -6.98
CA PHE A 16 -14.57 -18.97 -5.77
C PHE A 16 -14.31 -18.05 -4.58
N PHE A 17 -13.51 -16.99 -4.75
CA PHE A 17 -13.24 -16.03 -3.69
C PHE A 17 -14.51 -15.28 -3.26
N PHE A 18 -15.34 -14.81 -4.20
CA PHE A 18 -16.57 -14.09 -3.88
C PHE A 18 -17.60 -14.95 -3.13
N ASN A 19 -17.63 -16.25 -3.42
CA ASN A 19 -18.60 -17.16 -2.81
C ASN A 19 -18.13 -17.75 -1.47
N ASN A 20 -16.82 -17.87 -1.25
CA ASN A 20 -16.26 -18.56 -0.09
C ASN A 20 -15.65 -17.62 0.97
N ILE A 21 -15.32 -16.36 0.62
CA ILE A 21 -14.75 -15.41 1.58
C ILE A 21 -15.83 -14.42 2.05
N PRO A 22 -16.26 -14.48 3.32
CA PRO A 22 -17.24 -13.55 3.85
C PRO A 22 -16.68 -12.11 3.82
N GLY A 23 -17.45 -11.17 3.27
CA GLY A 23 -17.08 -9.76 3.13
C GLY A 23 -16.31 -9.40 1.85
N PHE A 24 -15.85 -10.38 1.07
CA PHE A 24 -15.25 -10.14 -0.23
C PHE A 24 -16.32 -10.22 -1.32
N THR A 25 -17.10 -9.16 -1.51
CA THR A 25 -18.18 -9.10 -2.50
C THR A 25 -17.72 -8.45 -3.80
N GLN A 26 -18.47 -8.68 -4.89
CA GLN A 26 -18.22 -8.02 -6.17
C GLN A 26 -18.33 -6.49 -6.05
N THR A 27 -19.28 -5.99 -5.27
CA THR A 27 -19.44 -4.55 -5.04
C THR A 27 -18.22 -3.94 -4.36
N ALA A 28 -17.73 -4.56 -3.28
CA ALA A 28 -16.52 -4.13 -2.60
C ALA A 28 -15.29 -4.16 -3.52
N PHE A 29 -15.19 -5.17 -4.39
CA PHE A 29 -14.12 -5.26 -5.37
C PHE A 29 -14.14 -4.09 -6.36
N PHE A 30 -15.30 -3.73 -6.90
CA PHE A 30 -15.44 -2.58 -7.80
C PHE A 30 -15.23 -1.24 -7.10
N ASP A 31 -15.67 -1.09 -5.85
CA ASP A 31 -15.44 0.14 -5.09
C ASP A 31 -13.95 0.36 -4.82
N ILE A 32 -13.22 -0.71 -4.46
CA ILE A 32 -11.77 -0.65 -4.32
C ILE A 32 -11.11 -0.36 -5.68
N GLN A 33 -11.58 -0.99 -6.76
CA GLN A 33 -11.06 -0.73 -8.11
C GLN A 33 -11.17 0.77 -8.48
N LYS A 34 -12.29 1.42 -8.17
CA LYS A 34 -12.46 2.86 -8.40
C LYS A 34 -11.42 3.69 -7.65
N LEU A 35 -11.18 3.38 -6.37
CA LEU A 35 -10.15 4.05 -5.59
C LEU A 35 -8.77 3.88 -6.22
N TYR A 36 -8.46 2.70 -6.73
CA TYR A 36 -7.21 2.44 -7.44
C TYR A 36 -7.08 3.25 -8.73
N VAL A 37 -8.17 3.41 -9.49
CA VAL A 37 -8.18 4.26 -10.69
C VAL A 37 -7.99 5.74 -10.34
N GLU A 38 -8.58 6.20 -9.23
CA GLU A 38 -8.52 7.60 -8.81
C GLU A 38 -7.18 7.98 -8.18
N TYR A 39 -6.65 7.12 -7.31
CA TYR A 39 -5.50 7.44 -6.44
C TYR A 39 -4.21 6.70 -6.81
N ASP A 40 -4.27 5.66 -7.66
CA ASP A 40 -3.16 4.83 -8.17
C ASP A 40 -1.85 4.92 -7.35
N PHE A 41 -1.00 5.89 -7.71
CA PHE A 41 0.29 6.17 -7.07
C PHE A 41 0.21 6.32 -5.55
N TRP A 42 -0.75 7.10 -5.05
CA TRP A 42 -0.90 7.39 -3.63
C TRP A 42 -1.27 6.15 -2.82
N ILE A 43 -2.10 5.25 -3.37
CA ILE A 43 -2.45 3.99 -2.70
C ILE A 43 -1.20 3.12 -2.54
N ILE A 44 -0.42 2.97 -3.60
CA ILE A 44 0.78 2.12 -3.59
C ILE A 44 1.87 2.75 -2.71
N PHE A 45 2.03 4.07 -2.79
CA PHE A 45 2.98 4.83 -1.98
C PHE A 45 2.66 4.71 -0.49
N THR A 46 1.42 4.98 -0.08
CA THR A 46 0.99 4.91 1.33
C THR A 46 0.98 3.47 1.84
N ALA A 47 0.64 2.48 1.01
CA ALA A 47 0.76 1.06 1.32
C ALA A 47 2.19 0.60 1.62
N GLY A 48 3.20 1.24 1.01
CA GLY A 48 4.61 0.91 1.28
C GLY A 48 5.10 1.35 2.67
N PHE A 49 4.50 2.42 3.21
CA PHE A 49 4.84 3.00 4.52
C PHE A 49 3.95 2.51 5.66
N THR A 50 2.68 2.23 5.39
CA THR A 50 1.74 1.71 6.39
C THR A 50 2.10 0.27 6.82
N PRO A 51 1.61 -0.20 7.98
CA PRO A 51 1.70 -1.60 8.37
C PRO A 51 0.80 -2.53 7.54
N LEU A 52 0.16 -2.02 6.47
CA LEU A 52 -0.67 -2.82 5.58
C LEU A 52 0.17 -3.92 4.91
N PRO A 53 -0.39 -5.13 4.73
CA PRO A 53 0.29 -6.22 4.05
C PRO A 53 0.47 -5.86 2.58
N TYR A 54 1.61 -5.30 2.24
CA TYR A 54 1.93 -4.84 0.89
C TYR A 54 1.71 -5.88 -0.21
N LYS A 55 1.87 -7.18 0.10
CA LYS A 55 1.60 -8.26 -0.84
C LYS A 55 0.16 -8.23 -1.34
N VAL A 56 -0.80 -7.89 -0.46
CA VAL A 56 -2.21 -7.74 -0.83
C VAL A 56 -2.35 -6.59 -1.83
N ILE A 57 -1.73 -5.45 -1.56
CA ILE A 57 -1.77 -4.27 -2.43
C ILE A 57 -1.16 -4.58 -3.80
N THR A 58 -0.02 -5.29 -3.85
CA THR A 58 0.61 -5.72 -5.11
C THR A 58 -0.29 -6.66 -5.91
N ILE A 59 -0.92 -7.65 -5.26
CA ILE A 59 -1.84 -8.58 -5.93
C ILE A 59 -3.07 -7.83 -6.46
N SER A 60 -3.65 -6.94 -5.65
CA SER A 60 -4.78 -6.09 -6.02
C SER A 60 -4.45 -5.15 -7.18
N SER A 61 -3.26 -4.52 -7.19
CA SER A 61 -2.80 -3.71 -8.32
C SER A 61 -2.76 -4.51 -9.63
N GLY A 62 -2.31 -5.76 -9.57
CA GLY A 62 -2.34 -6.66 -10.73
C GLY A 62 -3.76 -7.07 -11.14
N ALA A 63 -4.67 -7.24 -10.17
CA ALA A 63 -6.08 -7.52 -10.43
C ALA A 63 -6.80 -6.34 -11.10
N PHE A 64 -6.44 -5.10 -10.75
CA PHE A 64 -7.05 -3.89 -11.30
C PHE A 64 -6.36 -3.33 -12.54
N ASN A 65 -5.34 -4.03 -13.06
CA ASN A 65 -4.59 -3.67 -14.27
C ASN A 65 -3.98 -2.26 -14.20
N ILE A 66 -3.39 -1.97 -13.04
CA ILE A 66 -2.75 -0.68 -12.75
C ILE A 66 -1.50 -0.49 -13.62
N ASN A 67 -1.19 0.78 -13.93
CA ASN A 67 -0.02 1.11 -14.73
C ASN A 67 1.26 0.60 -14.05
N LEU A 68 1.94 -0.33 -14.71
CA LEU A 68 3.13 -0.99 -14.16
C LEU A 68 4.26 -0.01 -13.85
N VAL A 69 4.43 1.03 -14.68
CA VAL A 69 5.48 2.04 -14.49
C VAL A 69 5.18 2.87 -13.24
N MET A 70 3.92 3.34 -13.10
CA MET A 70 3.51 4.10 -11.91
C MET A 70 3.63 3.26 -10.64
N PHE A 71 3.23 1.99 -10.72
CA PHE A 71 3.40 1.03 -9.65
C PHE A 71 4.86 0.86 -9.26
N LEU A 72 5.76 0.66 -10.22
CA LEU A 72 7.19 0.49 -9.95
C LEU A 72 7.79 1.74 -9.29
N ILE A 73 7.48 2.93 -9.81
CA ILE A 73 7.96 4.19 -9.25
C ILE A 73 7.46 4.36 -7.81
N ALA A 74 6.16 4.21 -7.58
CA ALA A 74 5.56 4.30 -6.23
C ALA A 74 6.15 3.26 -5.26
N SER A 75 6.37 2.04 -5.75
CA SER A 75 6.96 0.92 -4.99
C SER A 75 8.40 1.22 -4.59
N ILE A 76 9.23 1.65 -5.53
CA ILE A 76 10.65 1.94 -5.29
C ILE A 76 10.80 3.09 -4.31
N ILE A 77 10.04 4.18 -4.50
CA ILE A 77 10.11 5.34 -3.63
C ILE A 77 9.64 4.95 -2.23
N SER A 78 8.48 4.31 -2.09
CA SER A 78 7.92 3.99 -0.77
C SER A 78 8.76 2.98 0.00
N ARG A 79 9.17 1.89 -0.65
CA ARG A 79 10.00 0.86 -0.03
C ARG A 79 11.40 1.35 0.23
N GLY A 80 12.01 2.03 -0.74
CA GLY A 80 13.32 2.64 -0.60
C GLY A 80 13.33 3.59 0.58
N ALA A 81 12.42 4.56 0.62
CA ALA A 81 12.34 5.52 1.71
C ALA A 81 12.15 4.85 3.07
N ARG A 82 11.31 3.82 3.21
CA ARG A 82 11.18 3.07 4.47
C ARG A 82 12.51 2.48 4.93
N PHE A 83 13.24 1.79 4.05
CA PHE A 83 14.52 1.18 4.40
C PHE A 83 15.63 2.22 4.64
N PHE A 84 15.70 3.25 3.81
CA PHE A 84 16.68 4.34 3.98
C PHE A 84 16.40 5.16 5.23
N LEU A 85 15.14 5.38 5.62
CA LEU A 85 14.80 6.04 6.89
C LEU A 85 15.30 5.23 8.09
N VAL A 86 15.05 3.91 8.10
CA VAL A 86 15.56 3.02 9.16
C VAL A 86 17.09 3.02 9.18
N ALA A 87 17.73 2.88 8.02
CA ALA A 87 19.18 2.87 7.90
C ALA A 87 19.79 4.20 8.36
N GLY A 88 19.20 5.33 7.99
CA GLY A 88 19.65 6.66 8.41
C GLY A 88 19.49 6.90 9.92
N LEU A 89 18.41 6.40 10.53
CA LEU A 89 18.22 6.44 11.98
C LEU A 89 19.28 5.59 12.70
N ILE A 90 19.56 4.38 12.22
CA ILE A 90 20.61 3.51 12.78
C ILE A 90 21.99 4.16 12.60
N TRP A 91 22.26 4.76 11.45
CA TRP A 91 23.53 5.43 11.17
C TRP A 91 23.77 6.63 12.10
N LYS A 92 22.72 7.42 12.40
CA LYS A 92 22.83 8.60 13.26
C LYS A 92 22.88 8.28 14.75
N PHE A 93 22.09 7.31 15.22
CA PHE A 93 21.93 7.01 16.65
C PHE A 93 22.63 5.74 17.11
N GLY A 94 23.22 4.97 16.19
CA GLY A 94 24.01 3.79 16.49
C GLY A 94 23.21 2.55 16.93
N PRO A 95 23.89 1.52 17.48
CA PRO A 95 23.31 0.21 17.78
C PRO A 95 22.19 0.23 18.83
N GLN A 96 22.16 1.24 19.71
CA GLN A 96 21.17 1.35 20.78
C GLN A 96 19.74 1.48 20.23
N ILE A 97 19.59 2.17 19.09
CA ILE A 97 18.28 2.37 18.47
C ILE A 97 17.77 1.11 17.75
N LYS A 98 18.65 0.14 17.45
CA LYS A 98 18.27 -1.10 16.76
C LYS A 98 17.23 -1.90 17.56
N SER A 99 17.41 -2.03 18.87
CA SER A 99 16.43 -2.72 19.73
C SER A 99 15.09 -1.98 19.80
N PHE A 100 15.14 -0.64 19.76
CA PHE A 100 13.96 0.20 19.76
C PHE A 100 13.20 0.10 18.44
N ILE A 101 13.91 0.16 17.31
CA ILE A 101 13.30 -0.02 15.98
C ILE A 101 12.74 -1.44 15.86
N ASP A 102 13.51 -2.49 16.16
CA ASP A 102 13.03 -3.88 16.04
C ASP A 102 11.76 -4.11 16.89
N LYS A 103 11.64 -3.46 18.06
CA LYS A 103 10.47 -3.54 18.94
C LYS A 103 9.28 -2.68 18.49
N TYR A 104 9.52 -1.48 17.95
CA TYR A 104 8.49 -0.49 17.65
C TYR A 104 8.33 -0.18 16.16
N PHE A 105 8.91 -0.96 15.26
CA PHE A 105 8.92 -0.65 13.83
C PHE A 105 7.54 -0.41 13.24
N ASN A 106 6.56 -1.25 13.60
CA ASN A 106 5.18 -1.08 13.17
C ASN A 106 4.56 0.22 13.72
N TRP A 107 4.81 0.54 14.99
CA TRP A 107 4.36 1.79 15.61
C TRP A 107 5.02 3.02 14.99
N LEU A 108 6.31 2.94 14.69
CA LEU A 108 7.06 4.02 14.04
C LEU A 108 6.55 4.25 12.60
N ALA A 109 6.24 3.18 11.88
CA ALA A 109 5.65 3.24 10.54
C ALA A 109 4.24 3.87 10.56
N ILE A 110 3.41 3.53 11.55
CA ILE A 110 2.10 4.15 11.77
C ILE A 110 2.27 5.63 12.11
N ALA A 111 3.12 5.97 13.09
CA ALA A 111 3.35 7.35 13.51
C ALA A 111 3.88 8.21 12.35
N PHE A 112 4.81 7.69 11.56
CA PHE A 112 5.31 8.34 10.36
C PHE A 112 4.20 8.56 9.32
N THR A 113 3.34 7.57 9.09
CA THR A 113 2.21 7.71 8.17
C THR A 113 1.24 8.79 8.65
N ILE A 114 0.90 8.80 9.95
CA ILE A 114 0.01 9.81 10.54
C ILE A 114 0.62 11.21 10.41
N LEU A 115 1.92 11.36 10.68
CA LEU A 115 2.63 12.63 10.52
C LEU A 115 2.67 13.09 9.07
N LEU A 116 2.86 12.17 8.12
CA LEU A 116 2.87 12.49 6.70
C LEU A 116 1.50 12.98 6.23
N ILE A 117 0.43 12.22 6.52
CA ILE A 117 -0.95 12.61 6.18
C ILE A 117 -1.32 13.91 6.90
N GLY A 118 -1.04 14.01 8.20
CA GLY A 118 -1.29 15.20 9.01
C GLY A 118 -0.55 16.43 8.50
N GLY A 119 0.70 16.28 8.06
CA GLY A 119 1.49 17.35 7.45
C GLY A 119 0.87 17.88 6.16
N PHE A 120 0.45 16.99 5.25
CA PHE A 120 -0.24 17.40 4.02
C PHE A 120 -1.58 18.11 4.32
N VAL A 121 -2.35 17.60 5.29
CA VAL A 121 -3.63 18.22 5.70
C VAL A 121 -3.40 19.60 6.34
N ALA A 122 -2.40 19.73 7.21
CA ALA A 122 -2.06 21.00 7.85
C ALA A 122 -1.62 22.06 6.82
N ILE A 123 -0.79 21.67 5.85
CA ILE A 123 -0.40 22.56 4.75
C ILE A 123 -1.64 23.00 3.96
N LYS A 124 -2.54 22.06 3.60
CA LYS A 124 -3.79 22.37 2.89
C LYS A 124 -4.73 23.33 3.65
N TYR A 125 -4.66 23.37 4.98
CA TYR A 125 -5.48 24.28 5.79
C TYR A 125 -4.83 25.66 6.00
N ILE A 126 -3.50 25.73 5.90
CA ILE A 126 -2.73 26.96 6.06
C ILE A 126 -2.60 27.73 4.74
N LEU A 127 -2.59 27.02 3.61
CA LEU A 127 -2.51 27.54 2.23
C LEU A 127 -3.90 27.61 1.59
#